data_AF-A0A379AFT3-F1
#
_entry.id   AF-A0A379AFT3-F1
#
_cell.length_a   1.000
_cell.length_b   1.000
_cell.length_c   1.000
_cell.angle_alpha   90.00
_cell.angle_beta   90.00
_cell.angle_gamma   90.00
#
_symmetry.space_group_name_H-M   'P 1'
#
loop_
_entity.id
_entity.type
_entity.pdbx_description
1 polymer ?
#
loop_
_entity_poly.entity_id
_entity_poly.type
_entity_poly.pdbx_seq_one_letter_code
_entity_poly.pdbx_strand_id
1 'polypeptide(L)'
;MQAVVSGRVPLFLGPYEGLLWQVKVIKPLTMSGEITVNDAPVSVAFPKASPLEPAVQAALNSLIKDGSYRKILDNWGIGFGAVTEARRNEEIFK
;
A
#
# COMPACT_ATOMS: atom_id res chain seq x y z
N MET A 1 0.18 16.26 8.82
CA MET A 1 0.90 16.10 10.10
C MET A 1 1.35 17.40 10.78
N GLN A 2 1.87 18.42 10.08
CA GLN A 2 2.30 19.68 10.73
C GLN A 2 1.21 20.35 11.59
N ALA A 3 -0.05 20.35 11.13
CA ALA A 3 -1.17 20.88 11.92
C ALA A 3 -1.34 20.17 13.28
N VAL A 4 -1.10 18.85 13.34
CA VAL A 4 -1.12 18.05 14.58
C VAL A 4 0.04 18.45 15.48
N VAL A 5 1.26 18.51 14.93
CA VAL A 5 2.47 18.92 15.68
C VAL A 5 2.33 20.33 16.27
N SER A 6 1.69 21.24 15.55
CA SER A 6 1.43 22.61 16.02
C SER A 6 0.22 22.76 16.95
N GLY A 7 -0.52 21.69 17.25
CA GLY A 7 -1.72 21.74 18.09
C GLY A 7 -2.94 22.41 17.43
N ARG A 8 -2.94 22.62 16.11
CA ARG A 8 -4.08 23.20 15.37
C ARG A 8 -5.21 22.19 15.15
N VAL A 9 -4.87 20.90 15.12
CA VAL A 9 -5.83 19.80 15.10
C VAL A 9 -5.38 18.70 16.06
N PRO A 10 -6.30 17.99 16.72
CA PRO A 10 -5.95 16.98 17.72
C PRO A 10 -5.51 15.64 17.11
N LEU A 11 -5.95 15.31 15.89
CA LEU A 11 -5.68 14.04 15.22
C LEU A 11 -5.59 14.25 13.71
N PHE A 12 -4.86 13.37 13.03
CA PHE A 12 -4.97 13.17 11.60
C PHE A 12 -5.26 11.69 11.32
N LEU A 13 -6.33 11.43 10.56
CA LEU A 13 -6.65 10.12 10.01
C LEU A 13 -6.18 10.08 8.56
N GLY A 14 -5.43 9.05 8.18
CA GLY A 14 -4.94 8.90 6.83
C GLY A 14 -4.38 7.50 6.56
N PRO A 15 -3.81 7.28 5.37
CA PRO A 15 -3.26 5.99 4.98
C PRO A 15 -2.19 5.52 5.98
N TYR A 16 -2.33 4.28 6.43
CA TYR A 16 -1.50 3.70 7.48
C TYR A 16 -0.01 3.71 7.11
N GLU A 17 0.31 3.42 5.85
CA GLU A 17 1.65 3.32 5.30
C GLU A 17 2.42 4.64 5.44
N GLY A 18 1.78 5.75 5.09
CA GLY A 18 2.36 7.08 5.22
C GLY A 18 2.53 7.50 6.67
N LEU A 19 1.64 7.05 7.56
CA LEU A 19 1.69 7.40 8.98
C LEU A 19 2.78 6.62 9.74
N LEU A 20 2.99 5.34 9.40
CA LEU A 20 4.10 4.55 9.93
C LEU A 20 5.45 5.25 9.75
N TRP A 21 5.71 5.74 8.53
CA TRP A 21 6.94 6.49 8.24
C TRP A 21 7.01 7.80 9.01
N GLN A 22 5.92 8.58 9.03
CA GLN A 22 5.89 9.88 9.68
C GLN A 22 6.11 9.80 11.19
N VAL A 23 5.49 8.83 11.86
CA VAL A 23 5.70 8.58 13.30
C VAL A 23 7.14 8.14 13.58
N LYS A 24 7.77 7.37 12.67
CA LYS A 24 9.17 6.97 12.79
C LYS A 24 10.15 8.16 12.73
N VAL A 25 9.89 9.16 11.89
CA VAL A 25 10.84 10.27 11.65
C VAL A 25 10.50 11.57 12.38
N ILE A 26 9.26 11.79 12.79
CA ILE A 26 8.79 13.00 13.48
C ILE A 26 8.52 12.67 14.95
N LYS A 27 9.49 12.99 15.82
CA LYS A 27 9.50 12.59 17.25
C LYS A 27 8.24 12.94 18.06
N PRO A 28 7.56 14.09 17.87
CA PRO A 28 6.37 14.42 18.66
C PRO A 28 5.11 13.60 18.29
N LEU A 29 5.15 12.80 17.23
CA LEU A 29 3.99 12.02 16.77
C LEU A 29 4.01 10.61 17.33
N THR A 30 2.83 10.06 17.56
CA THR A 30 2.62 8.66 17.92
C THR A 30 1.37 8.14 17.23
N MET A 31 1.31 6.83 16.98
CA MET A 31 0.08 6.18 16.52
C MET A 31 -0.87 6.01 17.71
N SER A 32 -2.04 6.63 17.64
CA SER A 32 -3.07 6.52 18.69
C SER A 32 -4.01 5.34 18.51
N GLY A 33 -4.02 4.71 17.33
CA GLY A 33 -4.88 3.58 16.99
C GLY A 33 -4.87 3.26 15.50
N GLU A 34 -5.49 2.15 15.14
CA GLU A 34 -5.62 1.66 13.77
C GLU A 34 -7.10 1.40 13.46
N ILE A 35 -7.51 1.70 12.23
CA ILE A 35 -8.84 1.38 11.72
C ILE A 35 -8.63 0.50 10.49
N THR A 36 -9.12 -0.74 10.55
CA THR A 36 -9.08 -1.66 9.42
C THR A 36 -10.37 -1.52 8.63
N VAL A 37 -10.24 -1.24 7.34
CA VAL A 37 -11.31 -1.37 6.36
C VAL A 37 -11.02 -2.57 5.48
N ASN A 38 -12.05 -3.32 5.11
CA ASN A 38 -11.91 -4.39 4.14
C ASN A 38 -11.91 -3.77 2.74
N ASP A 39 -10.71 -3.38 2.29
CA ASP A 39 -10.52 -2.67 1.02
C ASP A 39 -10.01 -3.61 -0.07
N ALA A 40 -10.23 -3.23 -1.32
CA ALA A 40 -9.64 -3.91 -2.46
C ALA A 40 -8.10 -3.73 -2.45
N PRO A 41 -7.34 -4.68 -3.03
CA PRO A 41 -5.89 -4.55 -3.14
C PRO A 41 -5.47 -3.27 -3.88
N VAL A 42 -4.41 -2.63 -3.39
CA VAL A 42 -3.76 -1.52 -4.11
C VAL A 42 -3.29 -2.02 -5.48
N SER A 43 -3.63 -1.27 -6.53
CA SER A 43 -3.52 -1.72 -7.91
C SER A 43 -2.81 -0.70 -8.81
N VAL A 44 -2.19 -1.18 -9.89
CA VAL A 44 -1.65 -0.34 -10.97
C VAL A 44 -2.75 -0.12 -12.00
N ALA A 45 -3.13 1.13 -12.21
CA ALA A 45 -4.19 1.49 -13.15
C ALA A 45 -3.66 1.67 -14.58
N PHE A 46 -4.44 1.20 -15.56
CA PHE A 46 -4.22 1.43 -16.98
C PHE A 46 -5.49 2.00 -17.63
N PRO A 47 -5.37 2.65 -18.80
CA PRO A 47 -6.52 2.84 -19.69
C PRO A 47 -7.20 1.50 -19.96
N LYS A 48 -8.53 1.51 -20.15
CA LYS A 48 -9.29 0.29 -20.46
C LYS A 48 -8.69 -0.43 -21.68
N ALA A 49 -8.57 -1.76 -21.58
CA ALA A 49 -8.02 -2.62 -22.62
C ALA A 49 -6.60 -2.24 -23.04
N SER A 50 -5.79 -1.77 -22.09
CA SER A 50 -4.39 -1.44 -22.37
C SER A 50 -3.59 -2.71 -22.70
N PRO A 51 -2.80 -2.72 -23.79
CA PRO A 51 -1.96 -3.86 -24.12
C PRO A 51 -0.81 -4.07 -23.11
N LEU A 52 -0.60 -3.13 -22.18
CA LEU A 52 0.41 -3.25 -21.12
C LEU A 52 -0.04 -4.12 -19.94
N GLU A 53 -1.35 -4.34 -19.77
CA GLU A 53 -1.88 -5.10 -18.62
C GLU A 53 -1.23 -6.48 -18.48
N PRO A 54 -1.13 -7.32 -19.55
CA PRO A 54 -0.55 -8.66 -19.41
C PRO A 54 0.94 -8.62 -19.08
N ALA A 55 1.68 -7.67 -19.66
CA ALA A 55 3.13 -7.55 -19.44
C ALA A 55 3.43 -7.13 -17.98
N VAL A 56 2.68 -6.16 -17.44
CA VAL A 56 2.89 -5.71 -16.07
C VAL A 56 2.40 -6.75 -15.06
N GLN A 57 1.29 -7.43 -15.35
CA GLN A 57 0.83 -8.57 -14.53
C GLN A 57 1.91 -9.66 -14.46
N ALA A 58 2.48 -10.05 -15.60
CA ALA A 58 3.52 -11.07 -15.66
C ALA A 58 4.78 -10.66 -14.87
N ALA A 59 5.19 -9.38 -14.98
CA ALA A 59 6.32 -8.86 -14.22
C ALA A 59 6.10 -8.93 -12.70
N LEU A 60 4.92 -8.50 -12.22
CA LEU A 60 4.57 -8.58 -10.80
C LEU A 60 4.53 -10.03 -10.30
N ASN A 61 3.93 -10.94 -11.08
CA ASN A 61 3.90 -12.36 -10.74
C ASN A 61 5.31 -13.00 -10.74
N SER A 62 6.23 -12.52 -11.58
CA SER A 62 7.64 -12.93 -11.52
C SER A 62 8.29 -12.53 -10.19
N LEU A 63 8.09 -11.28 -9.75
CA LEU A 63 8.62 -10.79 -8.47
C LEU A 63 7.98 -11.49 -7.26
N ILE A 64 6.71 -11.87 -7.36
CA ILE A 64 6.03 -12.67 -6.33
C ILE A 64 6.68 -14.06 -6.26
N LYS A 65 6.85 -14.71 -7.41
CA LYS A 65 7.40 -16.06 -7.51
C LYS A 65 8.84 -16.15 -7.00
N ASP A 66 9.68 -15.17 -7.28
CA ASP A 66 11.08 -15.14 -6.81
C ASP A 66 11.25 -14.58 -5.39
N GLY A 67 10.16 -14.13 -4.76
CA GLY A 67 10.14 -13.58 -3.41
C GLY A 67 10.65 -12.13 -3.29
N SER A 68 11.08 -11.51 -4.37
CA SER A 68 11.52 -10.10 -4.38
C SER A 68 10.39 -9.16 -4.00
N TYR A 69 9.16 -9.43 -4.43
CA TYR A 69 7.97 -8.66 -4.06
C TYR A 69 7.82 -8.55 -2.54
N ARG A 70 7.88 -9.68 -1.85
CA ARG A 70 7.75 -9.73 -0.39
C ARG A 70 8.88 -8.97 0.29
N LYS A 71 10.13 -9.17 -0.15
CA LYS A 71 11.31 -8.46 0.38
C LYS A 71 11.17 -6.94 0.23
N ILE A 72 10.68 -6.46 -0.91
CA ILE A 72 10.44 -5.03 -1.16
C ILE A 72 9.41 -4.50 -0.17
N LEU A 73 8.25 -5.16 -0.02
CA LEU A 73 7.20 -4.70 0.89
C LEU A 73 7.63 -4.71 2.36
N ASP A 74 8.32 -5.76 2.79
CA ASP A 74 8.82 -5.89 4.16
C ASP A 74 9.86 -4.79 4.49
N ASN A 75 10.72 -4.42 3.52
CA ASN A 75 11.67 -3.31 3.68
C ASN A 75 10.97 -1.97 3.96
N TRP A 76 9.76 -1.77 3.41
CA TRP A 76 8.94 -0.58 3.64
C TRP A 76 7.96 -0.73 4.81
N GLY A 77 7.93 -1.88 5.49
CA GLY A 77 7.00 -2.14 6.60
C GLY A 77 5.54 -2.32 6.16
N ILE A 78 5.29 -2.59 4.88
CA ILE A 78 3.94 -2.73 4.29
C ILE A 78 3.66 -4.15 3.81
N GLY A 79 4.39 -5.14 4.34
CA GLY A 79 4.22 -6.55 4.00
C GLY A 79 2.82 -7.11 4.26
N PHE A 80 2.04 -6.47 5.13
CA PHE A 80 0.64 -6.84 5.41
C PHE A 80 -0.27 -6.70 4.18
N GLY A 81 0.08 -5.83 3.22
CA GLY A 81 -0.67 -5.64 1.96
C GLY A 81 -0.24 -6.59 0.84
N ALA A 82 0.63 -7.57 1.12
CA ALA A 82 1.11 -8.49 0.10
C ALA A 82 0.00 -9.39 -0.45
N VAL A 83 -0.11 -9.47 -1.78
CA VAL A 83 -0.94 -10.47 -2.47
C VAL A 83 -0.09 -11.67 -2.87
N THR A 84 -0.72 -12.84 -2.99
CA THR A 84 -0.08 -14.08 -3.44
C THR A 84 -0.08 -14.23 -4.97
N GLU A 85 -0.90 -13.46 -5.67
CA GLU A 85 -1.02 -13.44 -7.12
C GLU A 85 -1.43 -12.03 -7.57
N ALA A 86 -0.76 -11.49 -8.58
CA ALA A 86 -1.18 -10.28 -9.28
C ALA A 86 -2.24 -10.64 -10.32
N ARG A 87 -3.45 -10.09 -10.16
CA ARG A 87 -4.60 -10.31 -11.04
C ARG A 87 -4.98 -9.05 -11.79
N ARG A 88 -5.54 -9.21 -12.99
CA ARG A 88 -6.20 -8.10 -13.71
C ARG A 88 -7.59 -7.89 -13.16
N ASN A 89 -8.11 -6.67 -13.32
CA ASN A 89 -9.45 -6.31 -12.83
C ASN A 89 -10.55 -7.26 -13.35
N GLU A 90 -10.46 -7.65 -14.63
CA GLU A 90 -11.40 -8.60 -15.28
C GLU A 90 -11.38 -10.02 -14.67
N GLU A 91 -10.30 -10.39 -13.98
CA GLU A 91 -10.14 -11.70 -13.36
C GLU A 91 -10.69 -11.73 -11.93
N ILE A 92 -10.81 -10.55 -11.30
CA ILE A 92 -11.25 -10.36 -9.91
C ILE A 92 -12.78 -10.25 -9.83
N PHE A 93 -13.41 -9.47 -10.72
CA PHE A 93 -14.83 -9.10 -10.64
C PHE A 93 -15.69 -9.80 -11.70
N LYS A 94 -15.64 -11.14 -11.75
CA LYS A 94 -16.51 -11.93 -12.63
C LYS A 94 -17.98 -11.85 -12.23
#